data_AF-R0FMN2-F1
#
_entry.id   AF-R0FMN2-F1
#
_cell.length_a   1.000
_cell.length_b   1.000
_cell.length_c   1.000
_cell.angle_alpha   90.00
_cell.angle_beta   90.00
_cell.angle_gamma   90.00
#
_symmetry.space_group_name_H-M   'P 1'
#
loop_
_entity.id
_entity.type
_entity.pdbx_description
1 polymer ?
#
loop_
_entity_poly.entity_id
_entity_poly.type
_entity_poly.pdbx_seq_one_letter_code
_entity_poly.pdbx_strand_id
1 'polypeptide(L)'
;MERFFFISLFLLLLFVTTTFALPLSTDSRWIVDDGNKGRRVKLTCVNWPSHLETAVAEGLSKQPMDSIAEKIVSMGFNCVRLTWPLYLATDESFSDIMTVRQSLLKFGLFEAVSGFQVHNPTVLDLPLIKAFQEVVACLGKHRVMVILDNHISQPGWCCSDNDGNGFFGDKHLNPQVWIKGLKKMASMFASNVSSNVVGMSLRNELRGPKQNIKDWYMYMKKGAEAVHSINPDVLVIVSGLNYATDLSFLRDKPFEVSFRRKLVFEIHWYGFWNSWEGDSLNKICGRETENLMKMSGFLLEKGFPLFVSEFGIDQRGSNANDNKFLSCFMALAADLDVDWALWTLAGSYYIRDKTIGSDETYGVLDWDWSSIRNSTILQMISAIQTPFTGPGLMETQPKKIMFHPSSGLCIVRKSLFQLKLGSCNRSESWKLSSHQVLSLTEERILCLKAYEKGKAVKLRLFFSDFHCSKWKLLSDSKMQLLSVTKNGTIVCLDVDSYSKIVMRSCKCLQGNSSCDPRSQWFKLVTSSRRRSKSKPFIQISPYSKTFLQKALSV
;
A
#
# COMPACT_ATOMS: atom_id res chain seq x y z
N MET A 1 31.33 25.78 -55.70
CA MET A 1 29.88 25.61 -55.56
C MET A 1 29.67 24.27 -54.85
N GLU A 2 29.84 24.24 -53.53
CA GLU A 2 29.65 23.00 -52.75
C GLU A 2 28.97 23.37 -51.44
N ARG A 3 27.71 22.93 -51.30
CA ARG A 3 26.88 23.10 -50.11
C ARG A 3 27.20 21.97 -49.15
N PHE A 4 27.79 22.31 -48.00
CA PHE A 4 27.87 21.39 -46.86
C PHE A 4 26.47 21.27 -46.22
N PHE A 5 25.83 20.12 -46.39
CA PHE A 5 24.63 19.73 -45.65
C PHE A 5 25.05 19.25 -44.26
N PHE A 6 24.75 20.03 -43.22
CA PHE A 6 24.76 19.55 -41.84
C PHE A 6 23.49 18.72 -41.59
N ILE A 7 23.61 17.39 -41.67
CA ILE A 7 22.55 16.49 -41.19
C ILE A 7 22.67 16.43 -39.67
N SER A 8 21.79 17.14 -38.98
CA SER A 8 21.63 17.02 -37.53
C SER A 8 20.95 15.69 -37.21
N LEU A 9 21.76 14.69 -36.84
CA LEU A 9 21.28 13.38 -36.41
C LEU A 9 20.63 13.54 -35.03
N PHE A 10 19.31 13.76 -35.00
CA PHE A 10 18.53 13.68 -33.77
C PHE A 10 18.55 12.22 -33.29
N LEU A 11 19.45 11.89 -32.37
CA LEU A 11 19.34 10.66 -31.59
C LEU A 11 18.05 10.76 -30.76
N LEU A 12 16.96 10.19 -31.28
CA LEU A 12 15.86 9.76 -30.44
C LEU A 12 16.41 8.71 -29.48
N LEU A 13 16.74 9.14 -28.26
CA LEU A 13 16.81 8.25 -27.12
C LEU A 13 15.40 7.67 -26.95
N LEU A 14 15.15 6.54 -27.60
CA LEU A 14 14.08 5.63 -27.24
C LEU A 14 14.35 5.23 -25.80
N PHE A 15 13.73 5.95 -24.86
CA PHE A 15 13.47 5.38 -23.55
C PHE A 15 12.60 4.15 -23.83
N VAL A 16 13.24 2.98 -23.88
CA VAL A 16 12.57 1.70 -23.73
C VAL A 16 11.95 1.76 -22.34
N THR A 17 10.72 2.23 -22.27
CA THR A 17 9.89 2.11 -21.08
C THR A 17 9.46 0.66 -21.05
N THR A 18 10.32 -0.16 -20.46
CA THR A 18 10.08 -1.58 -20.24
C THR A 18 8.75 -1.75 -19.51
N THR A 19 7.87 -2.52 -20.13
CA THR A 19 6.65 -3.07 -19.54
C THR A 19 6.96 -3.74 -18.20
N PHE A 20 6.47 -3.22 -17.07
CA PHE A 20 6.50 -3.95 -15.81
C PHE A 20 5.26 -4.84 -15.71
N ALA A 21 5.33 -5.94 -16.43
CA ALA A 21 4.47 -7.11 -16.32
C ALA A 21 5.32 -8.32 -16.72
N LEU A 22 6.48 -8.42 -16.08
CA LEU A 22 7.35 -9.59 -16.11
C LEU A 22 6.93 -10.51 -14.96
N PRO A 23 7.13 -11.83 -15.06
CA PRO A 23 6.87 -12.74 -13.96
C PRO A 23 7.52 -12.20 -12.68
N LEU A 24 6.73 -12.07 -11.61
CA LEU A 24 7.26 -11.68 -10.32
C LEU A 24 7.75 -12.93 -9.59
N SER A 25 8.81 -12.78 -8.81
CA SER A 25 9.34 -13.83 -7.95
C SER A 25 9.62 -13.27 -6.55
N THR A 26 10.08 -14.12 -5.65
CA THR A 26 10.47 -13.75 -4.30
C THR A 26 11.97 -13.96 -4.10
N ASP A 27 12.58 -13.01 -3.39
CA ASP A 27 13.97 -13.08 -2.92
C ASP A 27 14.01 -12.60 -1.47
N SER A 28 14.22 -13.55 -0.55
CA SER A 28 13.97 -13.33 0.88
C SER A 28 12.55 -12.77 1.10
N ARG A 29 12.40 -11.79 1.98
CA ARG A 29 11.14 -11.09 2.28
C ARG A 29 10.65 -10.11 1.21
N TRP A 30 11.25 -10.12 0.02
CA TRP A 30 10.95 -9.15 -1.04
C TRP A 30 10.29 -9.82 -2.24
N ILE A 31 9.30 -9.13 -2.81
CA ILE A 31 8.80 -9.41 -4.15
C ILE A 31 9.71 -8.67 -5.14
N VAL A 32 10.18 -9.38 -6.15
CA VAL A 32 11.17 -8.92 -7.12
C VAL A 32 10.73 -9.23 -8.55
N ASP A 33 11.23 -8.43 -9.49
CA ASP A 33 11.12 -8.71 -10.92
C ASP A 33 12.07 -9.87 -11.28
N ASP A 34 11.53 -10.99 -11.75
CA ASP A 34 12.30 -12.18 -12.14
C ASP A 34 13.13 -11.92 -13.41
N GLY A 35 12.71 -10.99 -14.27
CA GLY A 35 13.40 -10.65 -15.53
C GLY A 35 14.45 -9.55 -15.40
N ASN A 36 14.46 -8.76 -14.31
CA ASN A 36 15.36 -7.61 -14.14
C ASN A 36 16.30 -7.78 -12.93
N LYS A 37 17.12 -8.83 -12.95
CA LYS A 37 18.19 -9.09 -11.96
C LYS A 37 17.69 -9.10 -10.50
N GLY A 38 16.41 -9.42 -10.25
CA GLY A 38 15.84 -9.48 -8.90
C GLY A 38 15.62 -8.10 -8.26
N ARG A 39 15.34 -7.04 -9.03
CA ARG A 39 15.00 -5.73 -8.45
C ARG A 39 13.67 -5.76 -7.71
N ARG A 40 13.60 -5.19 -6.50
CA ARG A 40 12.40 -5.07 -5.68
C ARG A 40 11.27 -4.36 -6.43
N VAL A 41 10.14 -5.06 -6.52
CA VAL A 41 8.84 -4.53 -6.95
C VAL A 41 7.99 -4.36 -5.70
N LYS A 42 7.55 -3.11 -5.46
CA LYS A 42 6.60 -2.79 -4.39
C LYS A 42 5.20 -2.96 -4.93
N LEU A 43 4.38 -3.80 -4.31
CA LEU A 43 2.95 -3.88 -4.62
C LEU A 43 2.22 -2.85 -3.75
N THR A 44 1.63 -1.86 -4.41
CA THR A 44 0.80 -0.82 -3.81
C THR A 44 -0.51 -0.82 -4.54
N CYS A 45 -1.39 -1.71 -4.09
CA CYS A 45 -2.61 -2.02 -4.80
C CYS A 45 -3.82 -1.32 -4.20
N VAL A 46 -4.91 -1.39 -4.94
CA VAL A 46 -6.26 -1.14 -4.43
C VAL A 46 -7.11 -2.38 -4.68
N ASN A 47 -8.00 -2.72 -3.75
CA ASN A 47 -8.96 -3.80 -3.95
C ASN A 47 -10.09 -3.31 -4.88
N TRP A 48 -10.45 -4.09 -5.90
CA TRP A 48 -11.60 -3.80 -6.77
C TRP A 48 -12.64 -4.94 -6.64
N PRO A 49 -13.80 -4.65 -6.06
CA PRO A 49 -14.91 -5.60 -5.98
C PRO A 49 -15.45 -5.99 -7.36
N SER A 50 -15.47 -7.29 -7.64
CA SER A 50 -16.13 -7.93 -8.80
C SER A 50 -16.75 -9.30 -8.41
N HIS A 51 -16.86 -9.57 -7.11
CA HIS A 51 -17.33 -10.84 -6.56
C HIS A 51 -18.77 -10.83 -6.01
N LEU A 52 -19.42 -9.67 -6.04
CA LEU A 52 -20.77 -9.44 -5.53
C LEU A 52 -21.81 -10.18 -6.37
N GLU A 53 -23.08 -10.09 -5.98
CA GLU A 53 -24.21 -10.84 -6.54
C GLU A 53 -24.30 -10.79 -8.07
N THR A 54 -23.92 -9.66 -8.68
CA THR A 54 -23.94 -9.46 -10.13
C THR A 54 -22.72 -10.08 -10.84
N ALA A 55 -21.66 -10.39 -10.10
CA ALA A 55 -20.35 -10.90 -10.54
C ALA A 55 -19.76 -10.15 -11.76
N VAL A 56 -19.91 -8.83 -11.74
CA VAL A 56 -19.24 -7.89 -12.65
C VAL A 56 -18.58 -6.80 -11.82
N ALA A 57 -17.46 -6.26 -12.27
CA ALA A 57 -16.71 -5.25 -11.53
C ALA A 57 -17.57 -4.01 -11.24
N GLU A 58 -17.56 -3.57 -9.99
CA GLU A 58 -18.33 -2.41 -9.54
C GLU A 58 -17.89 -1.13 -10.27
N GLY A 59 -18.82 -0.18 -10.45
CA GLY A 59 -18.54 1.15 -11.03
C GLY A 59 -18.61 1.23 -12.56
N LEU A 60 -18.69 0.10 -13.28
CA LEU A 60 -18.76 0.10 -14.75
C LEU A 60 -20.09 0.64 -15.31
N SER A 61 -21.13 0.84 -14.48
CA SER A 61 -22.33 1.58 -14.91
C SER A 61 -22.20 3.09 -14.71
N LYS A 62 -21.13 3.56 -14.07
CA LYS A 62 -20.91 4.97 -13.69
C LYS A 62 -19.80 5.63 -14.48
N GLN A 63 -18.76 4.87 -14.84
CA GLN A 63 -17.59 5.39 -15.53
C GLN A 63 -17.09 4.40 -16.59
N PRO A 64 -16.50 4.88 -17.70
CA PRO A 64 -15.79 4.02 -18.64
C PRO A 64 -14.65 3.27 -17.94
N MET A 65 -14.42 2.03 -18.33
CA MET A 65 -13.40 1.17 -17.73
C MET A 65 -11.99 1.77 -17.85
N ASP A 66 -11.64 2.34 -19.01
CA ASP A 66 -10.36 3.06 -19.20
C ASP A 66 -10.21 4.22 -18.21
N SER A 67 -11.27 5.02 -18.00
CA SER A 67 -11.24 6.14 -17.05
C SER A 67 -11.00 5.70 -15.61
N ILE A 68 -11.56 4.56 -15.20
CA ILE A 68 -11.29 3.98 -13.87
C ILE A 68 -9.83 3.52 -13.79
N ALA A 69 -9.32 2.82 -14.80
CA ALA A 69 -7.94 2.35 -14.84
C ALA A 69 -6.92 3.51 -14.83
N GLU A 70 -7.16 4.57 -15.60
CA GLU A 70 -6.35 5.79 -15.57
C GLU A 70 -6.38 6.45 -14.19
N LYS A 71 -7.54 6.46 -13.52
CA LYS A 71 -7.66 7.02 -12.17
C LYS A 71 -6.82 6.24 -11.16
N ILE A 72 -6.86 4.90 -11.21
CA ILE A 72 -6.02 4.03 -10.37
C ILE A 72 -4.54 4.41 -10.49
N VAL A 73 -4.04 4.57 -11.73
CA VAL A 73 -2.66 4.99 -12.01
C VAL A 73 -2.38 6.40 -11.49
N SER A 74 -3.30 7.36 -11.72
CA SER A 74 -3.15 8.75 -11.29
C SER A 74 -3.06 8.92 -9.77
N MET A 75 -3.70 8.00 -9.03
CA MET A 75 -3.64 7.94 -7.57
C MET A 75 -2.35 7.31 -7.04
N GLY A 76 -1.49 6.79 -7.92
CA GLY A 76 -0.20 6.19 -7.57
C GLY A 76 -0.26 4.70 -7.22
N PHE A 77 -1.40 4.03 -7.46
CA PHE A 77 -1.46 2.57 -7.37
C PHE A 77 -0.84 1.93 -8.62
N ASN A 78 -0.20 0.78 -8.44
CA ASN A 78 0.42 0.04 -9.54
C ASN A 78 -0.16 -1.37 -9.72
N CYS A 79 -1.10 -1.76 -8.85
CA CYS A 79 -1.80 -3.03 -8.94
C CYS A 79 -3.26 -2.92 -8.48
N VAL A 80 -4.06 -3.88 -8.91
CA VAL A 80 -5.41 -4.13 -8.42
C VAL A 80 -5.47 -5.55 -7.88
N ARG A 81 -5.96 -5.70 -6.63
CA ARG A 81 -6.43 -7.00 -6.14
C ARG A 81 -7.89 -7.13 -6.58
N LEU A 82 -8.09 -7.85 -7.68
CA LEU A 82 -9.38 -7.99 -8.36
C LEU A 82 -10.08 -9.22 -7.81
N THR A 83 -11.13 -8.98 -7.05
CA THR A 83 -11.89 -10.02 -6.36
C THR A 83 -12.79 -10.79 -7.33
N TRP A 84 -12.94 -12.10 -7.14
CA TRP A 84 -13.86 -12.92 -7.94
C TRP A 84 -14.53 -14.02 -7.08
N PRO A 85 -15.78 -14.41 -7.38
CA PRO A 85 -16.46 -15.47 -6.67
C PRO A 85 -16.18 -16.84 -7.31
N LEU A 86 -16.06 -17.91 -6.54
CA LEU A 86 -15.72 -19.25 -7.07
C LEU A 86 -16.67 -19.70 -8.19
N TYR A 87 -17.96 -19.41 -8.05
CA TYR A 87 -18.97 -19.82 -9.04
C TYR A 87 -18.76 -19.18 -10.41
N LEU A 88 -18.14 -17.99 -10.48
CA LEU A 88 -17.71 -17.40 -11.75
C LEU A 88 -16.71 -18.29 -12.49
N ALA A 89 -15.94 -19.13 -11.80
CA ALA A 89 -15.01 -20.07 -12.41
C ALA A 89 -15.56 -21.51 -12.53
N THR A 90 -16.67 -21.86 -11.87
CA THR A 90 -17.06 -23.27 -11.73
C THR A 90 -18.49 -23.61 -12.14
N ASP A 91 -19.39 -22.62 -12.22
CA ASP A 91 -20.77 -22.81 -12.67
C ASP A 91 -20.90 -22.25 -14.10
N GLU A 92 -20.95 -23.12 -15.11
CA GLU A 92 -21.00 -22.71 -16.52
C GLU A 92 -22.30 -21.97 -16.86
N SER A 93 -23.42 -22.30 -16.22
CA SER A 93 -24.70 -21.60 -16.43
C SER A 93 -24.66 -20.16 -15.94
N PHE A 94 -23.90 -19.92 -14.87
CA PHE A 94 -23.65 -18.60 -14.31
C PHE A 94 -22.54 -17.85 -15.05
N SER A 95 -21.45 -18.54 -15.36
CA SER A 95 -20.19 -17.96 -15.86
C SER A 95 -20.22 -17.64 -17.36
N ASP A 96 -20.59 -18.63 -18.16
CA ASP A 96 -20.38 -18.66 -19.62
C ASP A 96 -21.68 -18.37 -20.39
N ILE A 97 -22.85 -18.55 -19.76
CA ILE A 97 -24.17 -18.35 -20.40
C ILE A 97 -24.80 -17.02 -19.99
N MET A 98 -24.86 -16.72 -18.69
CA MET A 98 -25.49 -15.49 -18.22
C MET A 98 -24.68 -14.27 -18.62
N THR A 99 -25.34 -13.29 -19.25
CA THR A 99 -24.71 -12.02 -19.62
C THR A 99 -24.76 -11.00 -18.47
N VAL A 100 -23.92 -9.96 -18.56
CA VAL A 100 -23.96 -8.83 -17.61
C VAL A 100 -25.36 -8.22 -17.53
N ARG A 101 -26.01 -7.98 -18.68
CA ARG A 101 -27.39 -7.48 -18.74
C ARG A 101 -28.37 -8.37 -17.98
N GLN A 102 -28.32 -9.68 -18.24
CA GLN A 102 -29.21 -10.64 -17.58
C GLN A 102 -28.98 -10.69 -16.07
N SER A 103 -27.71 -10.67 -15.64
CA SER A 103 -27.33 -10.62 -14.23
C SER A 103 -27.86 -9.36 -13.53
N LEU A 104 -27.71 -8.19 -14.15
CA LEU A 104 -28.23 -6.93 -13.62
C LEU A 104 -29.77 -6.92 -13.54
N LEU A 105 -30.45 -7.36 -14.62
CA LEU A 105 -31.91 -7.40 -14.67
C LEU A 105 -32.52 -8.38 -13.65
N LYS A 106 -31.83 -9.48 -13.35
CA LYS A 106 -32.23 -10.43 -12.30
C LYS A 106 -32.40 -9.77 -10.93
N PHE A 107 -31.66 -8.69 -10.67
CA PHE A 107 -31.74 -7.90 -9.43
C PHE A 107 -32.51 -6.58 -9.59
N GLY A 108 -33.20 -6.36 -10.71
CA GLY A 108 -33.97 -5.13 -10.95
C GLY A 108 -33.10 -3.88 -11.16
N LEU A 109 -31.83 -4.04 -11.55
CA LEU A 109 -30.85 -2.96 -11.66
C LEU A 109 -30.94 -2.23 -13.02
N PHE A 110 -32.11 -1.69 -13.35
CA PHE A 110 -32.37 -1.04 -14.65
C PHE A 110 -31.47 0.18 -14.90
N GLU A 111 -31.23 1.01 -13.88
CA GLU A 111 -30.32 2.16 -13.99
C GLU A 111 -28.88 1.73 -14.28
N ALA A 112 -28.43 0.62 -13.69
CA ALA A 112 -27.11 0.08 -13.98
C ALA A 112 -27.01 -0.37 -15.45
N VAL A 113 -28.03 -1.04 -15.98
CA VAL A 113 -28.10 -1.42 -17.41
C VAL A 113 -27.98 -0.18 -18.31
N SER A 114 -28.75 0.87 -18.04
CA SER A 114 -28.65 2.15 -18.78
C SER A 114 -27.25 2.77 -18.67
N GLY A 115 -26.67 2.75 -17.47
CA GLY A 115 -25.31 3.24 -17.24
C GLY A 115 -24.25 2.47 -18.04
N PHE A 116 -24.36 1.14 -18.11
CA PHE A 116 -23.50 0.33 -18.97
C PHE A 116 -23.67 0.67 -20.45
N GLN A 117 -24.90 0.92 -20.94
CA GLN A 117 -25.13 1.32 -22.33
C GLN A 117 -24.40 2.62 -22.69
N VAL A 118 -24.27 3.54 -21.74
CA VAL A 118 -23.57 4.81 -21.93
C VAL A 118 -22.05 4.65 -21.80
N HIS A 119 -21.59 3.98 -20.75
CA HIS A 119 -20.17 4.01 -20.37
C HIS A 119 -19.36 2.82 -20.88
N ASN A 120 -19.97 1.63 -20.98
CA ASN A 120 -19.29 0.39 -21.36
C ASN A 120 -20.21 -0.53 -22.20
N PRO A 121 -20.75 -0.06 -23.35
CA PRO A 121 -21.79 -0.79 -24.10
C PRO A 121 -21.30 -2.14 -24.62
N THR A 122 -20.01 -2.28 -24.89
CA THR A 122 -19.40 -3.53 -25.39
C THR A 122 -19.36 -4.65 -24.35
N VAL A 123 -19.45 -4.32 -23.06
CA VAL A 123 -19.38 -5.29 -21.95
C VAL A 123 -20.77 -5.82 -21.56
N LEU A 124 -21.82 -5.03 -21.80
CA LEU A 124 -23.16 -5.26 -21.26
C LEU A 124 -23.79 -6.59 -21.69
N ASP A 125 -23.50 -7.05 -22.90
CA ASP A 125 -24.06 -8.30 -23.44
C ASP A 125 -23.04 -9.45 -23.48
N LEU A 126 -21.87 -9.26 -22.87
CA LEU A 126 -20.90 -10.34 -22.68
C LEU A 126 -21.32 -11.29 -21.56
N PRO A 127 -20.97 -12.59 -21.67
CA PRO A 127 -20.98 -13.50 -20.52
C PRO A 127 -20.16 -12.94 -19.36
N LEU A 128 -20.55 -13.24 -18.11
CA LEU A 128 -19.89 -12.69 -16.92
C LEU A 128 -18.39 -12.96 -16.89
N ILE A 129 -17.94 -14.15 -17.27
CA ILE A 129 -16.51 -14.46 -17.31
C ILE A 129 -15.75 -13.65 -18.37
N LYS A 130 -16.40 -13.35 -19.51
CA LYS A 130 -15.84 -12.50 -20.55
C LYS A 130 -15.74 -11.05 -20.09
N ALA A 131 -16.75 -10.54 -19.39
CA ALA A 131 -16.69 -9.22 -18.77
C ALA A 131 -15.51 -9.11 -17.77
N PHE A 132 -15.27 -10.16 -16.97
CA PHE A 132 -14.11 -10.20 -16.08
C PHE A 132 -12.78 -10.19 -16.85
N GLN A 133 -12.67 -10.92 -17.98
CA GLN A 133 -11.49 -10.89 -18.85
C GLN A 133 -11.24 -9.48 -19.44
N GLU A 134 -12.29 -8.77 -19.87
CA GLU A 134 -12.18 -7.40 -20.39
C GLU A 134 -11.62 -6.43 -19.33
N VAL A 135 -12.04 -6.56 -18.07
CA VAL A 135 -11.49 -5.76 -16.95
C VAL A 135 -10.00 -6.02 -16.76
N VAL A 136 -9.58 -7.29 -16.75
CA VAL A 136 -8.16 -7.67 -16.62
C VAL A 136 -7.33 -7.15 -17.80
N ALA A 137 -7.86 -7.25 -19.02
CA ALA A 137 -7.22 -6.75 -20.24
C ALA A 137 -7.07 -5.22 -20.22
N CYS A 138 -8.11 -4.49 -19.80
CA CYS A 138 -8.06 -3.04 -19.67
C CYS A 138 -7.04 -2.58 -18.63
N LEU A 139 -6.97 -3.24 -17.47
CA LEU A 139 -5.91 -2.97 -16.48
C LEU A 139 -4.51 -3.21 -17.08
N GLY A 140 -4.34 -4.26 -17.88
CA GLY A 140 -3.10 -4.54 -18.59
C GLY A 140 -2.71 -3.47 -19.59
N LYS A 141 -3.66 -2.96 -20.39
CA LYS A 141 -3.49 -1.83 -21.31
C LYS A 141 -2.97 -0.58 -20.60
N HIS A 142 -3.40 -0.34 -19.36
CA HIS A 142 -2.96 0.78 -18.51
C HIS A 142 -1.72 0.46 -17.66
N ARG A 143 -1.07 -0.69 -17.90
CA ARG A 143 0.12 -1.15 -17.18
C ARG A 143 -0.11 -1.32 -15.67
N VAL A 144 -1.31 -1.76 -15.31
CA VAL A 144 -1.69 -2.08 -13.93
C VAL A 144 -1.58 -3.59 -13.73
N MET A 145 -0.78 -4.00 -12.75
CA MET A 145 -0.66 -5.40 -12.37
C MET A 145 -1.97 -5.88 -11.72
N VAL A 146 -2.30 -7.16 -11.87
CA VAL A 146 -3.52 -7.76 -11.32
C VAL A 146 -3.15 -8.91 -10.41
N ILE A 147 -3.75 -8.91 -9.22
CA ILE A 147 -3.78 -10.04 -8.31
C ILE A 147 -5.21 -10.57 -8.32
N LEU A 148 -5.40 -11.81 -8.76
CA LEU A 148 -6.72 -12.44 -8.76
C LEU A 148 -7.01 -12.97 -7.36
N ASP A 149 -8.07 -12.48 -6.72
CA ASP A 149 -8.43 -12.87 -5.36
C ASP A 149 -9.71 -13.70 -5.34
N ASN A 150 -9.60 -14.98 -4.95
CA ASN A 150 -10.79 -15.80 -4.73
C ASN A 150 -11.50 -15.36 -3.44
N HIS A 151 -12.42 -14.42 -3.58
CA HIS A 151 -12.95 -13.66 -2.45
C HIS A 151 -14.06 -14.39 -1.69
N ILE A 152 -14.94 -15.06 -2.42
CA ILE A 152 -16.07 -15.81 -1.87
C ILE A 152 -16.40 -16.97 -2.80
N SER A 153 -17.25 -17.92 -2.38
CA SER A 153 -17.68 -18.99 -3.29
C SER A 153 -18.95 -18.62 -4.02
N GLN A 154 -20.04 -18.45 -3.27
CA GLN A 154 -21.29 -17.92 -3.79
C GLN A 154 -21.18 -16.39 -3.92
N PRO A 155 -21.48 -15.79 -5.08
CA PRO A 155 -21.42 -14.34 -5.25
C PRO A 155 -22.28 -13.60 -4.21
N GLY A 156 -21.74 -12.53 -3.62
CA GLY A 156 -22.41 -11.72 -2.61
C GLY A 156 -21.45 -11.02 -1.65
N TRP A 157 -22.01 -10.30 -0.67
CA TRP A 157 -21.24 -9.61 0.36
C TRP A 157 -20.57 -10.58 1.35
N CYS A 158 -19.36 -10.22 1.76
CA CYS A 158 -18.54 -10.92 2.75
C CYS A 158 -18.22 -9.94 3.89
N CYS A 159 -18.09 -10.33 5.16
CA CYS A 159 -17.82 -11.67 5.66
C CYS A 159 -18.45 -11.91 7.04
N SER A 160 -19.02 -13.09 7.28
CA SER A 160 -19.47 -13.52 8.62
C SER A 160 -19.05 -14.96 8.93
N ASP A 161 -19.10 -15.35 10.20
CA ASP A 161 -18.76 -16.72 10.63
C ASP A 161 -19.73 -17.79 10.09
N ASN A 162 -20.93 -17.40 9.63
CA ASN A 162 -22.03 -18.31 9.32
C ASN A 162 -22.61 -18.13 7.92
N ASP A 163 -21.94 -17.40 7.03
CA ASP A 163 -22.38 -17.21 5.63
C ASP A 163 -22.19 -18.45 4.73
N GLY A 164 -21.65 -19.54 5.29
CA GLY A 164 -21.42 -20.79 4.56
C GLY A 164 -20.27 -20.71 3.54
N ASN A 165 -19.43 -19.68 3.59
CA ASN A 165 -18.26 -19.49 2.74
C ASN A 165 -16.93 -19.46 3.52
N GLY A 166 -16.97 -19.51 4.85
CA GLY A 166 -15.82 -19.20 5.71
C GLY A 166 -14.68 -20.21 5.69
N PHE A 167 -14.95 -21.52 5.59
CA PHE A 167 -13.90 -22.55 5.62
C PHE A 167 -14.21 -23.78 4.77
N PHE A 168 -13.17 -24.57 4.49
CA PHE A 168 -13.29 -25.82 3.74
C PHE A 168 -14.34 -26.75 4.36
N GLY A 169 -15.29 -27.21 3.54
CA GLY A 169 -16.41 -28.03 3.99
C GLY A 169 -17.63 -27.22 4.48
N ASP A 170 -17.59 -25.89 4.40
CA ASP A 170 -18.80 -25.09 4.44
C ASP A 170 -19.67 -25.29 3.20
N LYS A 171 -20.96 -24.91 3.35
CA LYS A 171 -22.02 -25.13 2.37
C LYS A 171 -21.60 -24.75 0.95
N HIS A 172 -20.86 -23.65 0.80
CA HIS A 172 -20.45 -23.11 -0.49
C HIS A 172 -18.96 -23.32 -0.79
N LEU A 173 -18.13 -23.78 0.16
CA LEU A 173 -16.69 -23.97 -0.04
C LEU A 173 -16.30 -25.46 -0.05
N ASN A 174 -16.63 -26.13 -1.15
CA ASN A 174 -16.14 -27.47 -1.45
C ASN A 174 -14.67 -27.40 -1.94
N PRO A 175 -13.72 -28.09 -1.30
CA PRO A 175 -12.30 -27.99 -1.66
C PRO A 175 -11.96 -28.45 -3.08
N GLN A 176 -12.66 -29.46 -3.61
CA GLN A 176 -12.39 -29.96 -4.97
C GLN A 176 -12.88 -28.98 -6.03
N VAL A 177 -14.07 -28.39 -5.81
CA VAL A 177 -14.61 -27.33 -6.66
C VAL A 177 -13.72 -26.10 -6.60
N TRP A 178 -13.24 -25.73 -5.42
CA TRP A 178 -12.30 -24.62 -5.23
C TRP A 178 -10.98 -24.83 -6.00
N ILE A 179 -10.35 -26.00 -5.88
CA ILE A 179 -9.15 -26.35 -6.66
C ILE A 179 -9.42 -26.29 -8.17
N LYS A 180 -10.58 -26.79 -8.63
CA LYS A 180 -10.98 -26.70 -10.05
C LYS A 180 -11.08 -25.23 -10.51
N GLY A 181 -11.73 -24.38 -9.71
CA GLY A 181 -11.86 -22.96 -10.00
C GLY A 181 -10.51 -22.24 -10.05
N LEU A 182 -9.62 -22.52 -9.09
CA LEU A 182 -8.25 -22.00 -9.09
C LEU A 182 -7.49 -22.39 -10.37
N LYS A 183 -7.57 -23.66 -10.79
CA LYS A 183 -6.95 -24.11 -12.04
C LYS A 183 -7.54 -23.42 -13.27
N LYS A 184 -8.86 -23.22 -13.34
CA LYS A 184 -9.53 -22.51 -14.45
C LYS A 184 -9.01 -21.07 -14.54
N MET A 185 -8.96 -20.35 -13.42
CA MET A 185 -8.46 -18.97 -13.38
C MET A 185 -6.96 -18.88 -13.69
N ALA A 186 -6.14 -19.79 -13.16
CA ALA A 186 -4.71 -19.85 -13.44
C ALA A 186 -4.41 -20.07 -14.93
N SER A 187 -5.15 -20.98 -15.58
CA SER A 187 -5.04 -21.26 -17.02
C SER A 187 -5.53 -20.09 -17.88
N MET A 188 -6.68 -19.52 -17.51
CA MET A 188 -7.31 -18.41 -18.23
C MET A 188 -6.41 -17.16 -18.30
N PHE A 189 -5.62 -16.95 -17.25
CA PHE A 189 -4.71 -15.81 -17.12
C PHE A 189 -3.24 -16.25 -17.06
N ALA A 190 -2.89 -17.32 -17.78
CA ALA A 190 -1.50 -17.69 -18.02
C ALA A 190 -0.71 -16.52 -18.60
N SER A 191 0.59 -16.43 -18.32
CA SER A 191 1.45 -15.30 -18.69
C SER A 191 1.50 -15.01 -20.20
N ASN A 192 1.34 -16.05 -21.02
CA ASN A 192 1.23 -15.95 -22.48
C ASN A 192 -0.12 -15.37 -22.96
N VAL A 193 -1.12 -15.30 -22.09
CA VAL A 193 -2.45 -14.71 -22.35
C VAL A 193 -2.57 -13.33 -21.71
N SER A 194 -2.13 -13.17 -20.46
CA SER A 194 -2.26 -11.93 -19.69
C SER A 194 -1.06 -11.72 -18.78
N SER A 195 -0.01 -11.09 -19.32
CA SER A 195 1.24 -10.89 -18.59
C SER A 195 1.11 -9.96 -17.37
N ASN A 196 0.06 -9.13 -17.32
CA ASN A 196 -0.21 -8.23 -16.20
C ASN A 196 -0.83 -8.94 -14.98
N VAL A 197 -1.29 -10.18 -15.10
CA VAL A 197 -1.69 -10.97 -13.94
C VAL A 197 -0.42 -11.52 -13.29
N VAL A 198 -0.10 -10.98 -12.11
CA VAL A 198 1.18 -11.26 -11.43
C VAL A 198 1.02 -12.13 -10.18
N GLY A 199 -0.21 -12.35 -9.72
CA GLY A 199 -0.46 -13.11 -8.51
C GLY A 199 -1.88 -13.67 -8.44
N MET A 200 -2.03 -14.73 -7.64
CA MET A 200 -3.32 -15.29 -7.27
C MET A 200 -3.37 -15.44 -5.74
N SER A 201 -4.26 -14.69 -5.10
CA SER A 201 -4.68 -14.94 -3.72
C SER A 201 -5.65 -16.11 -3.70
N LEU A 202 -5.25 -17.15 -2.98
CA LEU A 202 -5.90 -18.46 -3.05
C LEU A 202 -7.30 -18.47 -2.46
N ARG A 203 -7.51 -17.78 -1.33
CA ARG A 203 -8.80 -17.67 -0.66
C ARG A 203 -8.82 -16.52 0.33
N ASN A 204 -9.80 -15.65 0.21
CA ASN A 204 -10.04 -14.57 1.16
C ASN A 204 -10.56 -15.08 2.52
N GLU A 205 -9.99 -14.54 3.60
CA GLU A 205 -10.51 -14.62 4.97
C GLU A 205 -11.05 -15.98 5.43
N LEU A 206 -10.22 -17.03 5.44
CA LEU A 206 -10.59 -18.30 6.06
C LEU A 206 -10.95 -18.08 7.55
N ARG A 207 -12.14 -18.52 7.95
CA ARG A 207 -12.78 -18.13 9.21
C ARG A 207 -13.90 -19.08 9.64
N GLY A 208 -14.55 -18.76 10.76
CA GLY A 208 -15.76 -19.45 11.22
C GLY A 208 -15.48 -20.71 12.03
N PRO A 209 -16.52 -21.36 12.58
CA PRO A 209 -16.40 -22.39 13.60
C PRO A 209 -15.79 -23.71 13.11
N LYS A 210 -15.77 -23.96 11.79
CA LYS A 210 -15.16 -25.18 11.21
C LYS A 210 -13.66 -25.08 10.97
N GLN A 211 -13.09 -23.88 11.10
CA GLN A 211 -11.70 -23.66 10.77
C GLN A 211 -10.77 -24.52 11.64
N ASN A 212 -9.78 -25.15 11.01
CA ASN A 212 -8.80 -25.95 11.72
C ASN A 212 -7.47 -26.00 10.95
N ILE A 213 -6.36 -26.14 11.68
CA ILE A 213 -5.02 -26.10 11.10
C ILE A 213 -4.76 -27.30 10.17
N LYS A 214 -5.29 -28.49 10.48
CA LYS A 214 -5.08 -29.71 9.70
C LYS A 214 -5.60 -29.56 8.27
N ASP A 215 -6.84 -29.13 8.12
CA ASP A 215 -7.47 -28.94 6.82
C ASP A 215 -6.92 -27.71 6.10
N TRP A 216 -6.54 -26.65 6.84
CA TRP A 216 -5.83 -25.51 6.25
C TRP A 216 -4.56 -25.98 5.55
N TYR A 217 -3.69 -26.75 6.22
CA TYR A 217 -2.46 -27.26 5.61
C TYR A 217 -2.75 -28.14 4.39
N MET A 218 -3.74 -29.03 4.51
CA MET A 218 -4.07 -29.97 3.45
C MET A 218 -4.57 -29.23 2.20
N TYR A 219 -5.55 -28.35 2.34
CA TYR A 219 -6.21 -27.73 1.19
C TYR A 219 -5.44 -26.52 0.65
N MET A 220 -4.86 -25.67 1.50
CA MET A 220 -4.04 -24.56 1.02
C MET A 220 -2.83 -25.06 0.25
N LYS A 221 -2.18 -26.16 0.68
CA LYS A 221 -1.12 -26.80 -0.09
C LYS A 221 -1.63 -27.30 -1.45
N LYS A 222 -2.75 -28.02 -1.48
CA LYS A 222 -3.33 -28.51 -2.74
C LYS A 222 -3.70 -27.38 -3.70
N GLY A 223 -4.28 -26.29 -3.20
CA GLY A 223 -4.60 -25.10 -4.00
C GLY A 223 -3.34 -24.41 -4.54
N ALA A 224 -2.32 -24.26 -3.70
CA ALA A 224 -1.04 -23.65 -4.07
C ALA A 224 -0.33 -24.44 -5.18
N GLU A 225 -0.19 -25.77 -5.02
CA GLU A 225 0.38 -26.66 -6.04
C GLU A 225 -0.45 -26.67 -7.33
N ALA A 226 -1.78 -26.62 -7.20
CA ALA A 226 -2.68 -26.58 -8.35
C ALA A 226 -2.53 -25.30 -9.17
N VAL A 227 -2.38 -24.13 -8.53
CA VAL A 227 -2.12 -22.88 -9.24
C VAL A 227 -0.74 -22.92 -9.91
N HIS A 228 0.30 -23.23 -9.15
CA HIS A 228 1.68 -23.18 -9.67
C HIS A 228 1.94 -24.17 -10.81
N SER A 229 1.34 -25.36 -10.76
CA SER A 229 1.45 -26.35 -11.84
C SER A 229 0.81 -25.90 -13.16
N ILE A 230 -0.17 -24.99 -13.11
CA ILE A 230 -0.87 -24.47 -14.30
C ILE A 230 -0.24 -23.15 -14.76
N ASN A 231 0.10 -22.27 -13.82
CA ASN A 231 0.69 -20.97 -14.09
C ASN A 231 1.89 -20.76 -13.15
N PRO A 232 3.10 -21.16 -13.56
CA PRO A 232 4.29 -21.06 -12.72
C PRO A 232 4.82 -19.63 -12.60
N ASP A 233 4.33 -18.71 -13.43
CA ASP A 233 4.83 -17.33 -13.52
C ASP A 233 4.23 -16.39 -12.47
N VAL A 234 3.02 -16.70 -11.98
CA VAL A 234 2.34 -15.90 -10.95
C VAL A 234 2.86 -16.19 -9.55
N LEU A 235 2.79 -15.17 -8.68
CA LEU A 235 2.90 -15.34 -7.24
C LEU A 235 1.69 -16.11 -6.72
N VAL A 236 1.93 -17.08 -5.85
CA VAL A 236 0.88 -17.80 -5.12
C VAL A 236 0.80 -17.19 -3.72
N ILE A 237 -0.31 -16.52 -3.45
CA ILE A 237 -0.52 -15.73 -2.23
C ILE A 237 -1.44 -16.51 -1.28
N VAL A 238 -0.94 -16.78 -0.07
CA VAL A 238 -1.54 -17.69 0.91
C VAL A 238 -1.99 -16.91 2.15
N SER A 239 -3.29 -16.95 2.44
CA SER A 239 -3.91 -16.31 3.60
C SER A 239 -3.94 -17.20 4.84
N GLY A 240 -4.08 -16.57 6.01
CA GLY A 240 -4.18 -17.24 7.31
C GLY A 240 -5.62 -17.56 7.75
N LEU A 241 -5.72 -17.99 9.00
CA LEU A 241 -6.98 -18.23 9.71
C LEU A 241 -7.50 -16.93 10.34
N ASN A 242 -8.70 -17.00 10.93
CA ASN A 242 -9.32 -15.89 11.65
C ASN A 242 -9.37 -14.60 10.81
N TYR A 243 -10.03 -14.65 9.66
CA TYR A 243 -10.12 -13.48 8.76
C TYR A 243 -8.74 -13.01 8.27
N ALA A 244 -7.84 -13.97 7.96
CA ALA A 244 -6.45 -13.71 7.57
C ALA A 244 -5.62 -12.91 8.59
N THR A 245 -5.99 -12.96 9.88
CA THR A 245 -5.23 -12.28 10.96
C THR A 245 -4.22 -13.21 11.65
N ASP A 246 -4.33 -14.52 11.47
CA ASP A 246 -3.52 -15.51 12.17
C ASP A 246 -2.76 -16.45 11.22
N LEU A 247 -1.43 -16.32 11.24
CA LEU A 247 -0.46 -17.23 10.60
C LEU A 247 0.51 -17.84 11.64
N SER A 248 0.20 -17.73 12.94
CA SER A 248 1.12 -18.04 14.04
C SER A 248 1.52 -19.51 14.06
N PHE A 249 0.63 -20.40 13.63
CA PHE A 249 0.87 -21.83 13.50
C PHE A 249 1.95 -22.18 12.46
N LEU A 250 2.35 -21.25 11.59
CA LEU A 250 3.50 -21.41 10.67
C LEU A 250 4.86 -21.29 11.37
N ARG A 251 4.86 -20.92 12.66
CA ARG A 251 6.07 -20.86 13.48
C ARG A 251 6.60 -22.27 13.75
N ASP A 252 5.70 -23.17 14.12
CA ASP A 252 5.99 -24.54 14.56
C ASP A 252 6.10 -25.51 13.39
N LYS A 253 5.26 -25.34 12.36
CA LYS A 253 5.29 -26.15 11.14
C LYS A 253 5.37 -25.22 9.92
N PRO A 254 6.34 -25.35 9.02
CA PRO A 254 6.39 -24.51 7.82
C PRO A 254 5.31 -24.92 6.81
N PHE A 255 4.89 -23.98 5.96
CA PHE A 255 4.08 -24.28 4.79
C PHE A 255 4.98 -24.82 3.66
N GLU A 256 4.91 -26.12 3.43
CA GLU A 256 5.79 -26.82 2.48
C GLU A 256 5.09 -27.05 1.13
N VAL A 257 5.61 -26.40 0.09
CA VAL A 257 5.21 -26.53 -1.32
C VAL A 257 6.44 -26.76 -2.20
N SER A 258 6.25 -27.27 -3.41
CA SER A 258 7.32 -27.58 -4.37
C SER A 258 8.06 -26.35 -4.91
N PHE A 259 7.50 -25.15 -4.71
CA PHE A 259 8.01 -23.88 -5.20
C PHE A 259 8.15 -22.86 -4.06
N ARG A 260 9.35 -22.28 -3.91
CA ARG A 260 9.60 -21.26 -2.87
C ARG A 260 9.61 -19.85 -3.40
N ARG A 261 10.20 -19.63 -4.58
CA ARG A 261 10.42 -18.31 -5.19
C ARG A 261 9.15 -17.66 -5.77
N LYS A 262 7.98 -18.25 -5.57
CA LYS A 262 6.68 -17.68 -5.96
C LYS A 262 5.71 -17.56 -4.78
N LEU A 263 6.13 -17.96 -3.57
CA LEU A 263 5.26 -18.01 -2.40
C LEU A 263 5.26 -16.66 -1.65
N VAL A 264 4.07 -16.13 -1.40
CA VAL A 264 3.82 -14.92 -0.60
C VAL A 264 2.76 -15.24 0.44
N PHE A 265 2.89 -14.69 1.65
CA PHE A 265 1.82 -14.76 2.65
C PHE A 265 1.08 -13.44 2.72
N GLU A 266 -0.23 -13.49 2.95
CA GLU A 266 -1.04 -12.29 3.12
C GLU A 266 -1.76 -12.24 4.46
N ILE A 267 -1.98 -11.01 4.93
CA ILE A 267 -2.72 -10.69 6.15
C ILE A 267 -3.67 -9.54 5.93
N HIS A 268 -4.75 -9.52 6.71
CA HIS A 268 -5.67 -8.39 6.78
C HIS A 268 -5.46 -7.64 8.08
N TRP A 269 -5.52 -6.31 8.05
CA TRP A 269 -5.37 -5.49 9.26
C TRP A 269 -6.22 -4.24 9.20
N TYR A 270 -7.17 -4.14 10.13
CA TYR A 270 -8.09 -3.01 10.26
C TYR A 270 -8.03 -2.38 11.66
N GLY A 271 -8.53 -1.16 11.76
CA GLY A 271 -8.62 -0.36 12.99
C GLY A 271 -9.72 -0.77 13.96
N PHE A 272 -10.23 -2.01 13.89
CA PHE A 272 -11.30 -2.54 14.75
C PHE A 272 -10.77 -2.88 16.15
N TRP A 273 -10.16 -1.89 16.80
CA TRP A 273 -9.45 -2.06 18.05
C TRP A 273 -10.33 -1.74 19.23
N ASN A 274 -10.24 -2.59 20.25
CA ASN A 274 -10.81 -2.31 21.54
C ASN A 274 -9.86 -1.41 22.35
N SER A 275 -10.40 -0.38 22.98
CA SER A 275 -9.70 0.42 23.98
C SER A 275 -10.16 0.05 25.38
N TRP A 276 -9.22 -0.11 26.31
CA TRP A 276 -9.55 -0.32 27.72
C TRP A 276 -9.37 0.97 28.53
N GLU A 277 -9.90 0.98 29.74
CA GLU A 277 -9.71 2.12 30.66
C GLU A 277 -8.22 2.34 30.92
N GLY A 278 -7.76 3.58 30.74
CA GLY A 278 -6.35 3.95 30.88
C GLY A 278 -5.45 3.62 29.69
N ASP A 279 -5.97 3.07 28.58
CA ASP A 279 -5.18 2.87 27.36
C ASP A 279 -4.90 4.20 26.66
N SER A 280 -3.62 4.56 26.52
CA SER A 280 -3.20 5.64 25.61
C SER A 280 -3.08 5.11 24.18
N LEU A 281 -3.18 5.99 23.18
CA LEU A 281 -2.96 5.57 21.79
C LEU A 281 -1.56 4.98 21.54
N ASN A 282 -0.56 5.40 22.33
CA ASN A 282 0.77 4.77 22.27
C ASN A 282 0.72 3.30 22.69
N LYS A 283 0.00 2.99 23.77
CA LYS A 283 -0.16 1.63 24.29
C LYS A 283 -0.96 0.76 23.34
N ILE A 284 -2.05 1.30 22.78
CA ILE A 284 -2.86 0.60 21.76
C ILE A 284 -1.98 0.29 20.55
N CYS A 285 -1.37 1.28 19.90
CA CYS A 285 -0.54 1.04 18.72
C CYS A 285 0.65 0.08 19.02
N GLY A 286 1.30 0.21 20.18
CA GLY A 286 2.34 -0.72 20.61
C GLY A 286 1.85 -2.16 20.72
N ARG A 287 0.74 -2.38 21.43
CA ARG A 287 0.10 -3.70 21.61
C ARG A 287 -0.34 -4.32 20.28
N GLU A 288 -1.04 -3.55 19.45
CA GLU A 288 -1.59 -4.07 18.18
C GLU A 288 -0.47 -4.39 17.17
N THR A 289 0.60 -3.58 17.12
CA THR A 289 1.75 -3.89 16.27
C THR A 289 2.55 -5.09 16.78
N GLU A 290 2.74 -5.23 18.09
CA GLU A 290 3.36 -6.41 18.69
C GLU A 290 2.56 -7.68 18.39
N ASN A 291 1.22 -7.61 18.51
CA ASN A 291 0.34 -8.73 18.18
C ASN A 291 0.45 -9.13 16.71
N LEU A 292 0.41 -8.17 15.78
CA LEU A 292 0.62 -8.44 14.34
C LEU A 292 1.97 -9.12 14.09
N MET A 293 3.05 -8.60 14.69
CA MET A 293 4.38 -9.20 14.53
C MET A 293 4.46 -10.62 15.11
N LYS A 294 3.74 -10.89 16.20
CA LYS A 294 3.62 -12.23 16.79
C LYS A 294 2.82 -13.18 15.88
N MET A 295 1.74 -12.71 15.26
CA MET A 295 0.86 -13.53 14.43
C MET A 295 1.44 -13.84 13.05
N SER A 296 2.21 -12.93 12.46
CA SER A 296 2.67 -13.08 11.06
C SER A 296 4.05 -12.47 10.77
N GLY A 297 4.48 -11.45 11.53
CA GLY A 297 5.72 -10.72 11.25
C GLY A 297 6.99 -11.58 11.23
N PHE A 298 7.01 -12.70 11.95
CA PHE A 298 8.13 -13.67 11.93
C PHE A 298 8.38 -14.28 10.53
N LEU A 299 7.41 -14.23 9.62
CA LEU A 299 7.58 -14.71 8.24
C LEU A 299 8.59 -13.86 7.46
N LEU A 300 8.68 -12.56 7.76
CA LEU A 300 9.68 -11.66 7.18
C LEU A 300 11.09 -12.09 7.58
N GLU A 301 11.28 -12.56 8.82
CA GLU A 301 12.56 -13.08 9.32
C GLU A 301 12.90 -14.45 8.71
N LYS A 302 11.88 -15.29 8.46
CA LYS A 302 12.01 -16.56 7.71
C LYS A 302 12.23 -16.37 6.20
N GLY A 303 12.34 -15.12 5.73
CA GLY A 303 12.62 -14.78 4.35
C GLY A 303 11.44 -15.03 3.40
N PHE A 304 10.22 -14.74 3.84
CA PHE A 304 9.02 -14.72 3.01
C PHE A 304 8.41 -13.32 2.96
N PRO A 305 7.91 -12.86 1.79
CA PRO A 305 7.17 -11.61 1.73
C PRO A 305 5.86 -11.71 2.51
N LEU A 306 5.51 -10.61 3.17
CA LEU A 306 4.23 -10.43 3.86
C LEU A 306 3.47 -9.29 3.18
N PHE A 307 2.34 -9.61 2.56
CA PHE A 307 1.46 -8.70 1.84
C PHE A 307 0.27 -8.34 2.71
N VAL A 308 0.09 -7.05 3.05
CA VAL A 308 -1.13 -6.61 3.73
C VAL A 308 -2.22 -6.44 2.66
N SER A 309 -2.87 -7.54 2.27
CA SER A 309 -3.81 -7.61 1.15
C SER A 309 -5.10 -6.84 1.41
N GLU A 310 -5.42 -6.54 2.67
CA GLU A 310 -6.48 -5.61 3.03
C GLU A 310 -6.13 -4.79 4.27
N PHE A 311 -6.30 -3.48 4.14
CA PHE A 311 -6.47 -2.53 5.22
C PHE A 311 -7.36 -1.41 4.71
N GLY A 312 -8.08 -0.70 5.58
CA GLY A 312 -8.96 0.37 5.14
C GLY A 312 -9.40 1.26 6.29
N ILE A 313 -9.88 2.45 5.94
CA ILE A 313 -10.48 3.41 6.86
C ILE A 313 -11.67 4.10 6.23
N ASP A 314 -12.58 4.61 7.05
CA ASP A 314 -13.64 5.52 6.60
C ASP A 314 -13.03 6.78 5.96
N GLN A 315 -13.16 6.88 4.64
CA GLN A 315 -12.59 7.95 3.83
C GLN A 315 -13.34 9.28 4.01
N ARG A 316 -14.50 9.31 4.67
CA ARG A 316 -15.14 10.58 5.08
C ARG A 316 -14.33 11.31 6.15
N GLY A 317 -13.41 10.61 6.83
CA GLY A 317 -12.49 11.17 7.81
C GLY A 317 -13.10 11.44 9.19
N SER A 318 -14.35 11.07 9.43
CA SER A 318 -15.05 11.28 10.71
C SER A 318 -14.81 10.16 11.74
N ASN A 319 -14.37 8.96 11.31
CA ASN A 319 -14.12 7.85 12.22
C ASN A 319 -12.78 8.03 12.96
N ALA A 320 -12.86 8.33 14.26
CA ALA A 320 -11.69 8.60 15.09
C ALA A 320 -10.76 7.37 15.26
N ASN A 321 -11.31 6.15 15.36
CA ASN A 321 -10.50 4.95 15.55
C ASN A 321 -9.72 4.59 14.29
N ASP A 322 -10.38 4.66 13.13
CA ASP A 322 -9.76 4.47 11.84
C ASP A 322 -8.63 5.47 11.57
N ASN A 323 -8.87 6.74 11.86
CA ASN A 323 -7.85 7.79 11.72
C ASN A 323 -6.63 7.54 12.62
N LYS A 324 -6.85 7.01 13.83
CA LYS A 324 -5.78 6.62 14.77
C LYS A 324 -5.03 5.39 14.23
N PHE A 325 -5.76 4.38 13.76
CA PHE A 325 -5.23 3.18 13.12
C PHE A 325 -4.33 3.52 11.93
N LEU A 326 -4.78 4.36 11.00
CA LEU A 326 -4.02 4.65 9.78
C LEU A 326 -2.63 5.23 10.11
N SER A 327 -2.52 6.08 11.13
CA SER A 327 -1.21 6.60 11.54
C SER A 327 -0.28 5.51 12.11
N CYS A 328 -0.83 4.54 12.82
CA CYS A 328 -0.06 3.39 13.32
C CYS A 328 0.32 2.45 12.15
N PHE A 329 -0.61 2.17 11.24
CA PHE A 329 -0.37 1.41 10.01
C PHE A 329 0.75 2.04 9.18
N MET A 330 0.68 3.34 8.91
CA MET A 330 1.70 4.06 8.14
C MET A 330 3.09 3.94 8.78
N ALA A 331 3.17 3.95 10.12
CA ALA A 331 4.44 3.79 10.81
C ALA A 331 5.04 2.38 10.60
N LEU A 332 4.22 1.34 10.74
CA LEU A 332 4.66 -0.04 10.54
C LEU A 332 4.97 -0.31 9.06
N ALA A 333 4.11 0.15 8.16
CA ALA A 333 4.24 -0.04 6.72
C ALA A 333 5.48 0.63 6.15
N ALA A 334 5.84 1.82 6.66
CA ALA A 334 7.09 2.48 6.30
C ALA A 334 8.32 1.78 6.90
N ASP A 335 8.28 1.38 8.17
CA ASP A 335 9.39 0.73 8.87
C ASP A 335 9.75 -0.63 8.27
N LEU A 336 8.73 -1.44 8.00
CA LEU A 336 8.86 -2.76 7.41
C LEU A 336 8.77 -2.75 5.89
N ASP A 337 8.53 -1.62 5.23
CA ASP A 337 8.39 -1.51 3.76
C ASP A 337 7.55 -2.65 3.11
N VAL A 338 6.48 -3.07 3.80
CA VAL A 338 5.59 -4.17 3.38
C VAL A 338 4.75 -3.81 2.17
N ASP A 339 4.47 -4.79 1.33
CA ASP A 339 3.50 -4.66 0.24
C ASP A 339 2.09 -4.54 0.81
N TRP A 340 1.19 -3.82 0.12
CA TRP A 340 -0.16 -3.57 0.65
C TRP A 340 -1.21 -3.35 -0.45
N ALA A 341 -2.47 -3.59 -0.09
CA ALA A 341 -3.64 -3.28 -0.91
C ALA A 341 -4.72 -2.59 -0.08
N LEU A 342 -5.11 -1.38 -0.49
CA LEU A 342 -6.12 -0.58 0.20
C LEU A 342 -7.52 -1.10 -0.13
N TRP A 343 -8.30 -1.43 0.90
CA TRP A 343 -9.73 -1.66 0.79
C TRP A 343 -10.45 -0.31 0.97
N THR A 344 -11.11 0.23 -0.07
CA THR A 344 -11.33 -0.33 -1.42
C THR A 344 -11.39 0.76 -2.49
N LEU A 345 -11.30 0.39 -3.77
CA LEU A 345 -11.49 1.33 -4.89
C LEU A 345 -12.93 1.83 -4.95
N ALA A 346 -13.88 0.93 -4.66
CA ALA A 346 -15.30 1.14 -4.90
C ALA A 346 -15.86 2.30 -4.10
N GLY A 347 -16.52 3.24 -4.76
CA GLY A 347 -17.26 4.32 -4.10
C GLY A 347 -18.74 3.99 -3.87
N SER A 348 -19.28 3.04 -4.60
CA SER A 348 -20.65 2.52 -4.45
C SER A 348 -20.75 1.10 -4.99
N TYR A 349 -21.81 0.38 -4.61
CA TYR A 349 -22.13 -0.95 -5.11
C TYR A 349 -23.43 -0.95 -5.91
N TYR A 350 -23.53 -1.79 -6.95
CA TYR A 350 -24.78 -2.04 -7.65
C TYR A 350 -25.88 -2.48 -6.68
N ILE A 351 -25.55 -3.47 -5.86
CA ILE A 351 -26.37 -3.99 -4.77
C ILE A 351 -25.46 -4.49 -3.67
N ARG A 352 -25.79 -4.17 -2.42
CA ARG A 352 -25.12 -4.72 -1.24
C ARG A 352 -26.14 -4.84 -0.12
N ASP A 353 -26.22 -6.01 0.51
CA ASP A 353 -27.19 -6.29 1.57
C ASP A 353 -28.63 -5.89 1.17
N LYS A 354 -29.00 -6.21 -0.09
CA LYS A 354 -30.29 -5.88 -0.73
C LYS A 354 -30.55 -4.39 -0.95
N THR A 355 -29.58 -3.53 -0.68
CA THR A 355 -29.66 -2.09 -0.92
C THR A 355 -28.99 -1.76 -2.25
N ILE A 356 -29.74 -1.15 -3.17
CA ILE A 356 -29.24 -0.72 -4.48
C ILE A 356 -28.46 0.58 -4.31
N GLY A 357 -27.30 0.70 -4.95
CA GLY A 357 -26.52 1.94 -4.94
C GLY A 357 -25.96 2.31 -3.57
N SER A 358 -25.65 1.33 -2.71
CA SER A 358 -25.09 1.58 -1.38
C SER A 358 -23.76 2.36 -1.48
N ASP A 359 -23.63 3.46 -0.72
CA ASP A 359 -22.38 4.23 -0.62
C ASP A 359 -21.32 3.43 0.14
N GLU A 360 -20.12 3.32 -0.44
CA GLU A 360 -18.96 2.69 0.18
C GLU A 360 -18.08 3.77 0.81
N THR A 361 -18.26 3.97 2.11
CA THR A 361 -17.55 5.03 2.84
C THR A 361 -16.07 4.72 3.04
N TYR A 362 -15.64 3.47 2.92
CA TYR A 362 -14.22 3.08 2.88
C TYR A 362 -13.60 3.24 1.48
N GLY A 363 -14.42 3.60 0.50
CA GLY A 363 -14.06 3.77 -0.90
C GLY A 363 -13.15 4.96 -1.16
N VAL A 364 -12.05 4.72 -1.87
CA VAL A 364 -11.14 5.79 -2.34
C VAL A 364 -11.86 6.75 -3.28
N LEU A 365 -12.81 6.23 -4.07
CA LEU A 365 -13.66 7.02 -4.95
C LEU A 365 -14.96 7.46 -4.26
N ASP A 366 -15.54 8.55 -4.75
CA ASP A 366 -16.88 8.98 -4.40
C ASP A 366 -17.95 8.07 -5.00
N TRP A 367 -19.20 8.28 -4.58
CA TRP A 367 -20.33 7.43 -4.95
C TRP A 367 -20.51 7.26 -6.47
N ASP A 368 -20.21 8.31 -7.26
CA ASP A 368 -20.30 8.32 -8.73
C ASP A 368 -19.02 7.84 -9.44
N TRP A 369 -18.01 7.38 -8.68
CA TRP A 369 -16.71 6.93 -9.19
C TRP A 369 -15.94 8.02 -9.96
N SER A 370 -16.35 9.27 -9.80
CA SER A 370 -15.89 10.42 -10.57
C SER A 370 -14.69 11.12 -9.93
N SER A 371 -14.62 11.12 -8.59
CA SER A 371 -13.66 11.91 -7.83
C SER A 371 -13.04 11.12 -6.70
N ILE A 372 -11.84 11.53 -6.28
CA ILE A 372 -11.18 10.99 -5.09
C ILE A 372 -11.93 11.52 -3.87
N ARG A 373 -12.43 10.63 -3.02
CA ARG A 373 -13.21 10.97 -1.82
C ARG A 373 -12.40 11.77 -0.80
N ASN A 374 -11.13 11.39 -0.61
CA ASN A 374 -10.25 12.04 0.36
C ASN A 374 -8.81 12.17 -0.13
N SER A 375 -8.48 13.34 -0.68
CA SER A 375 -7.12 13.66 -1.15
C SER A 375 -6.09 13.74 -0.03
N THR A 376 -6.51 14.02 1.22
CA THR A 376 -5.59 14.09 2.37
C THR A 376 -5.09 12.71 2.76
N ILE A 377 -5.99 11.72 2.83
CA ILE A 377 -5.61 10.31 3.07
C ILE A 377 -4.75 9.79 1.92
N LEU A 378 -5.11 10.10 0.67
CA LEU A 378 -4.30 9.71 -0.50
C LEU A 378 -2.89 10.31 -0.43
N GLN A 379 -2.77 11.59 -0.04
CA GLN A 379 -1.48 12.23 0.15
C GLN A 379 -0.68 11.57 1.28
N MET A 380 -1.33 11.19 2.38
CA MET A 380 -0.69 10.51 3.50
C MET A 380 -0.08 9.16 3.08
N ILE A 381 -0.78 8.34 2.30
CA ILE A 381 -0.27 7.03 1.85
C ILE A 381 0.79 7.14 0.74
N SER A 382 0.90 8.28 0.04
CA SER A 382 1.85 8.45 -1.07
C SER A 382 3.32 8.18 -0.73
N ALA A 383 3.72 8.39 0.52
CA ALA A 383 5.10 8.12 0.96
C ALA A 383 5.47 6.63 0.91
N ILE A 384 4.50 5.74 1.14
CA ILE A 384 4.68 4.27 1.16
C ILE A 384 4.29 3.61 -0.18
N GLN A 385 3.90 4.39 -1.20
CA GLN A 385 3.64 3.91 -2.57
C GLN A 385 4.91 3.54 -3.33
N THR A 386 6.05 4.10 -2.93
CA THR A 386 7.35 3.74 -3.49
C THR A 386 8.11 2.88 -2.48
N PRO A 387 8.95 1.92 -2.91
CA PRO A 387 9.77 1.15 -1.97
C PRO A 387 10.78 2.05 -1.28
N PHE A 388 10.91 1.95 0.04
CA PHE A 388 11.98 2.63 0.76
C PHE A 388 13.32 1.91 0.61
N THR A 389 13.30 0.57 0.53
CA THR A 389 14.50 -0.29 0.47
C THR A 389 14.21 -1.59 -0.29
N GLY A 390 15.24 -2.38 -0.56
CA GLY A 390 15.13 -3.70 -1.18
C GLY A 390 16.23 -3.99 -2.21
N PRO A 391 16.33 -5.25 -2.67
CA PRO A 391 17.30 -5.66 -3.69
C PRO A 391 17.14 -4.84 -4.98
N GLY A 392 18.25 -4.54 -5.64
CA GLY A 392 18.28 -3.76 -6.89
C GLY A 392 17.82 -2.28 -6.78
N LEU A 393 17.46 -1.80 -5.58
CA LEU A 393 17.07 -0.40 -5.30
C LEU A 393 18.15 0.40 -4.55
N MET A 394 19.35 -0.15 -4.40
CA MET A 394 20.46 0.53 -3.72
C MET A 394 21.02 1.66 -4.59
N GLU A 395 20.28 2.77 -4.69
CA GLU A 395 20.78 4.01 -5.30
C GLU A 395 21.82 4.67 -4.40
N THR A 396 21.70 4.46 -3.09
CA THR A 396 22.68 4.88 -2.07
C THR A 396 22.80 3.83 -0.97
N GLN A 397 23.84 3.94 -0.14
CA GLN A 397 23.93 3.17 1.11
C GLN A 397 22.68 3.39 1.98
N PRO A 398 22.17 2.35 2.68
CA PRO A 398 20.99 2.47 3.53
C PRO A 398 21.18 3.55 4.62
N LYS A 399 20.21 4.45 4.73
CA LYS A 399 20.18 5.56 5.69
C LYS A 399 18.90 5.54 6.50
N LYS A 400 18.90 6.17 7.67
CA LYS A 400 17.66 6.39 8.43
C LYS A 400 17.05 7.75 8.07
N ILE A 401 15.76 7.77 7.79
CA ILE A 401 14.96 9.00 7.63
C ILE A 401 13.98 9.11 8.80
N MET A 402 13.64 10.32 9.22
CA MET A 402 12.60 10.53 10.25
C MET A 402 11.25 10.75 9.58
N PHE A 403 10.46 9.68 9.51
CA PHE A 403 9.12 9.65 8.95
C PHE A 403 8.08 10.06 10.00
N HIS A 404 7.14 10.92 9.62
CA HIS A 404 6.03 11.39 10.45
C HIS A 404 4.73 10.73 9.94
N PRO A 405 4.25 9.66 10.60
CA PRO A 405 3.21 8.79 10.05
C PRO A 405 1.91 9.50 9.75
N SER A 406 1.46 10.38 10.66
CA SER A 406 0.16 11.07 10.57
C SER A 406 0.04 12.06 9.41
N SER A 407 1.16 12.42 8.76
CA SER A 407 1.14 13.29 7.58
C SER A 407 1.66 12.60 6.31
N GLY A 408 2.25 11.40 6.41
CA GLY A 408 2.95 10.80 5.29
C GLY A 408 4.18 11.60 4.81
N LEU A 409 4.80 12.39 5.69
CA LEU A 409 5.96 13.23 5.32
C LEU A 409 7.18 12.87 6.17
N CYS A 410 8.34 13.37 5.79
CA CYS A 410 9.56 13.21 6.58
C CYS A 410 10.13 14.56 7.02
N ILE A 411 10.97 14.56 8.05
CA ILE A 411 11.76 15.74 8.41
C ILE A 411 12.77 16.01 7.30
N VAL A 412 12.73 17.23 6.76
CA VAL A 412 13.62 17.73 5.72
C VAL A 412 14.23 19.07 6.15
N ARG A 413 15.38 19.39 5.55
CA ARG A 413 16.04 20.68 5.73
C ARG A 413 15.33 21.77 4.90
N LYS A 414 14.95 22.87 5.56
CA LYS A 414 14.44 24.10 4.92
C LYS A 414 15.57 25.05 4.54
N SER A 415 16.55 25.20 5.43
CA SER A 415 17.79 25.95 5.27
C SER A 415 18.86 25.29 6.15
N LEU A 416 20.11 25.76 6.13
CA LEU A 416 21.25 25.11 6.81
C LEU A 416 20.93 24.58 8.23
N PHE A 417 20.19 25.35 9.03
CA PHE A 417 19.85 24.99 10.41
C PHE A 417 18.35 24.72 10.65
N GLN A 418 17.47 25.04 9.71
CA GLN A 418 16.02 24.95 9.93
C GLN A 418 15.42 23.66 9.36
N LEU A 419 14.48 23.08 10.08
CA LEU A 419 13.79 21.84 9.72
C LEU A 419 12.28 22.08 9.52
N LYS A 420 11.67 21.26 8.66
CA LYS A 420 10.22 21.21 8.43
C LYS A 420 9.82 19.80 7.98
N LEU A 421 8.53 19.52 7.88
CA LEU A 421 8.05 18.36 7.13
C LEU A 421 8.12 18.62 5.61
N GLY A 422 8.38 17.56 4.85
CA GLY A 422 8.36 17.56 3.40
C GLY A 422 8.52 16.16 2.82
N SER A 423 8.62 16.06 1.49
CA SER A 423 8.78 14.78 0.79
C SER A 423 9.95 13.96 1.35
N CYS A 424 9.72 12.67 1.60
CA CYS A 424 10.73 11.74 2.11
C CYS A 424 11.93 11.57 1.18
N ASN A 425 11.76 11.79 -0.13
CA ASN A 425 12.87 11.80 -1.09
C ASN A 425 13.85 12.97 -0.88
N ARG A 426 13.49 13.96 -0.06
CA ARG A 426 14.34 15.09 0.31
C ARG A 426 14.89 15.00 1.74
N SER A 427 14.56 13.93 2.47
CA SER A 427 14.95 13.77 3.87
C SER A 427 16.46 13.62 4.01
N GLU A 428 16.95 14.13 5.13
CA GLU A 428 18.34 13.96 5.56
C GLU A 428 18.57 12.53 6.06
N SER A 429 19.83 12.10 5.99
CA SER A 429 20.30 10.84 6.58
C SER A 429 20.57 11.05 8.07
N TRP A 430 19.85 10.37 8.94
CA TRP A 430 19.98 10.45 10.39
C TRP A 430 20.73 9.25 10.97
N LYS A 431 21.41 9.47 12.09
CA LYS A 431 21.98 8.43 12.94
C LYS A 431 21.62 8.74 14.40
N LEU A 432 21.07 7.76 15.10
CA LEU A 432 20.97 7.79 16.56
C LEU A 432 22.18 7.04 17.13
N SER A 433 23.06 7.75 17.84
CA SER A 433 24.25 7.14 18.46
C SER A 433 23.91 6.40 19.75
N SER A 434 24.85 5.58 20.25
CA SER A 434 24.76 4.96 21.58
C SER A 434 24.65 5.99 22.70
N HIS A 435 25.20 7.19 22.52
CA HIS A 435 25.06 8.34 23.42
C HIS A 435 23.75 9.11 23.26
N GLN A 436 22.77 8.55 22.54
CA GLN A 436 21.44 9.14 22.31
C GLN A 436 21.50 10.46 21.52
N VAL A 437 22.54 10.70 20.72
CA VAL A 437 22.62 11.89 19.87
C VAL A 437 22.03 11.57 18.50
N LEU A 438 21.07 12.39 18.06
CA LEU A 438 20.57 12.40 16.68
C LEU A 438 21.42 13.34 15.84
N SER A 439 22.25 12.79 14.95
CA SER A 439 23.12 13.55 14.05
C SER A 439 22.90 13.19 12.59
N LEU A 440 23.38 14.05 11.70
CA LEU A 440 23.36 13.77 10.26
C LEU A 440 24.52 12.85 9.89
N THR A 441 24.21 11.79 9.13
CA THR A 441 25.21 10.78 8.72
C THR A 441 26.21 11.34 7.72
N GLU A 442 25.75 12.19 6.80
CA GLU A 442 26.55 12.81 5.74
C GLU A 442 27.35 14.01 6.26
N GLU A 443 26.77 14.80 7.18
CA GLU A 443 27.38 15.98 7.78
C GLU A 443 27.54 15.74 9.29
N ARG A 444 28.52 14.91 9.68
CA ARG A 444 28.76 14.46 11.07
C ARG A 444 29.12 15.56 12.08
N ILE A 445 29.03 16.82 11.67
CA ILE A 445 29.20 18.01 12.51
C ILE A 445 27.85 18.64 12.86
N LEU A 446 26.71 18.12 12.39
CA LEU A 446 25.39 18.65 12.69
C LEU A 446 24.52 17.66 13.47
N CYS A 447 23.93 18.13 14.56
CA CYS A 447 23.01 17.36 15.38
C CYS A 447 21.70 18.09 15.65
N LEU A 448 20.65 17.31 15.96
CA LEU A 448 19.34 17.82 16.33
C LEU A 448 19.41 18.42 17.74
N LYS A 449 19.12 19.71 17.86
CA LYS A 449 19.13 20.43 19.14
C LYS A 449 17.71 20.72 19.62
N ALA A 450 17.40 20.22 20.81
CA ALA A 450 16.21 20.58 21.57
C ALA A 450 16.41 21.93 22.26
N TYR A 451 15.37 22.75 22.24
CA TYR A 451 15.27 24.04 22.92
C TYR A 451 14.11 24.01 23.90
N GLU A 452 13.83 25.15 24.54
CA GLU A 452 12.68 25.32 25.43
C GLU A 452 11.34 25.03 24.74
N LYS A 453 10.32 24.73 25.54
CA LYS A 453 8.95 24.47 25.08
C LYS A 453 8.46 25.62 24.18
N GLY A 454 7.84 25.26 23.06
CA GLY A 454 7.32 26.19 22.05
C GLY A 454 8.36 26.70 21.05
N LYS A 455 9.66 26.43 21.25
CA LYS A 455 10.69 26.84 20.29
C LYS A 455 10.85 25.83 19.16
N ALA A 456 11.28 26.34 18.00
CA ALA A 456 11.60 25.52 16.84
C ALA A 456 12.88 24.70 17.07
N VAL A 457 12.86 23.46 16.59
CA VAL A 457 14.01 22.55 16.60
C VAL A 457 14.94 22.90 15.45
N LYS A 458 16.25 22.90 15.73
CA LYS A 458 17.26 23.28 14.74
C LYS A 458 18.39 22.27 14.71
N LEU A 459 19.07 22.22 13.58
CA LEU A 459 20.39 21.62 13.49
C LEU A 459 21.42 22.58 14.10
N ARG A 460 22.42 22.05 14.78
CA ARG A 460 23.52 22.84 15.34
C ARG A 460 24.86 22.18 15.05
N LEU A 461 25.86 23.01 14.74
CA LEU A 461 27.25 22.59 14.65
C LEU A 461 27.75 22.10 16.01
N PHE A 462 28.42 20.95 16.02
CA PHE A 462 29.08 20.40 17.19
C PHE A 462 30.48 19.89 16.85
N PHE A 463 31.38 20.05 17.80
CA PHE A 463 32.74 19.50 17.76
C PHE A 463 32.88 18.30 18.72
N SER A 464 31.88 18.09 19.57
CA SER A 464 31.75 16.96 20.49
C SER A 464 30.28 16.68 20.80
N ASP A 465 29.92 15.41 20.96
CA ASP A 465 28.54 14.95 21.23
C ASP A 465 27.93 15.60 22.48
N PHE A 466 28.75 16.05 23.44
CA PHE A 466 28.31 16.78 24.63
C PHE A 466 27.55 18.08 24.33
N HIS A 467 27.76 18.68 23.15
CA HIS A 467 27.07 19.92 22.76
C HIS A 467 25.66 19.66 22.17
N CYS A 468 25.36 18.42 21.83
CA CYS A 468 24.09 17.99 21.27
C CYS A 468 23.03 17.76 22.34
N SER A 469 21.77 17.62 21.92
CA SER A 469 20.71 17.15 22.81
C SER A 469 20.70 15.62 22.81
N LYS A 470 20.35 15.04 23.97
CA LYS A 470 20.11 13.60 24.09
C LYS A 470 18.65 13.30 23.78
N TRP A 471 18.43 12.28 22.96
CA TRP A 471 17.14 11.87 22.42
C TRP A 471 16.84 10.43 22.79
N LYS A 472 15.73 10.21 23.49
CA LYS A 472 15.24 8.88 23.83
C LYS A 472 13.94 8.61 23.09
N LEU A 473 13.83 7.44 22.46
CA LEU A 473 12.55 6.92 22.01
C LEU A 473 11.75 6.47 23.24
N LEU A 474 10.59 7.08 23.41
CA LEU A 474 9.68 6.83 24.52
C LEU A 474 8.37 6.21 24.00
N SER A 475 7.54 5.80 24.95
CA SER A 475 6.21 5.19 24.83
C SER A 475 6.23 3.77 24.24
N ASP A 476 5.15 3.01 24.45
CA ASP A 476 5.02 1.63 23.97
C ASP A 476 5.08 1.54 22.44
N SER A 477 4.65 2.60 21.74
CA SER A 477 4.76 2.72 20.29
C SER A 477 6.19 2.98 19.81
N LYS A 478 7.09 3.42 20.70
CA LYS A 478 8.48 3.81 20.41
C LYS A 478 8.58 4.89 19.34
N MET A 479 7.58 5.78 19.24
CA MET A 479 7.51 6.82 18.22
C MET A 479 7.67 8.25 18.77
N GLN A 480 7.79 8.44 20.08
CA GLN A 480 7.99 9.79 20.65
C GLN A 480 9.46 10.04 20.95
N LEU A 481 10.04 11.08 20.34
CA LEU A 481 11.42 11.51 20.56
C LEU A 481 11.48 12.54 21.70
N LEU A 482 11.88 12.08 22.88
CA LEU A 482 12.01 12.88 24.10
C LEU A 482 13.43 13.45 24.25
N SER A 483 13.52 14.69 24.71
CA SER A 483 14.75 15.33 25.19
C SER A 483 14.48 16.06 26.52
N VAL A 484 15.53 16.23 27.31
CA VAL A 484 15.52 17.09 28.51
C VAL A 484 16.22 18.40 28.19
N THR A 485 15.58 19.53 28.49
CA THR A 485 16.17 20.87 28.28
C THR A 485 17.21 21.19 29.36
N LYS A 486 17.99 22.27 29.17
CA LYS A 486 18.95 22.73 30.19
C LYS A 486 18.30 23.01 31.55
N ASN A 487 17.03 23.40 31.55
CA ASN A 487 16.27 23.73 32.76
C ASN A 487 15.58 22.49 33.36
N GLY A 488 15.95 21.28 32.94
CA GLY A 488 15.37 20.02 33.42
C GLY A 488 13.98 19.70 32.87
N THR A 489 13.42 20.52 31.98
CA THR A 489 12.07 20.31 31.43
C THR A 489 12.08 19.17 30.40
N ILE A 490 11.11 18.26 30.53
CA ILE A 490 10.89 17.18 29.56
C ILE A 490 10.09 17.73 28.37
N VAL A 491 10.64 17.56 27.16
CA VAL A 491 10.00 17.97 25.90
C VAL A 491 10.07 16.84 24.87
N CYS A 492 9.09 16.79 23.99
CA CYS A 492 9.03 15.89 22.85
C CYS A 492 9.06 16.66 21.54
N LEU A 493 9.58 16.00 20.51
CA LEU A 493 9.47 16.43 19.12
C LEU A 493 8.00 16.47 18.72
N ASP A 494 7.57 17.55 18.08
CA ASP A 494 6.20 17.77 17.65
C ASP A 494 6.18 18.57 16.33
N VAL A 495 5.02 18.61 15.68
CA VAL A 495 4.77 19.35 14.45
C VAL A 495 3.71 20.41 14.71
N ASP A 496 3.97 21.65 14.32
CA ASP A 496 2.97 22.72 14.38
C ASP A 496 2.05 22.75 13.15
N SER A 497 1.01 23.58 13.18
CA SER A 497 0.06 23.75 12.08
C SER A 497 0.67 24.23 10.76
N TYR A 498 1.91 24.74 10.80
CA TYR A 498 2.67 25.21 9.63
C TYR A 498 3.73 24.19 9.18
N SER A 499 3.62 22.93 9.62
CA SER A 499 4.58 21.85 9.31
C SER A 499 6.02 22.13 9.79
N LYS A 500 6.21 22.99 10.79
CA LYS A 500 7.52 23.23 11.41
C LYS A 500 7.74 22.23 12.55
N ILE A 501 8.99 21.85 12.72
CA ILE A 501 9.41 20.95 13.80
C ILE A 501 9.67 21.77 15.06
N VAL A 502 8.94 21.47 16.13
CA VAL A 502 8.95 22.25 17.38
C VAL A 502 9.09 21.35 18.61
N MET A 503 9.46 21.94 19.74
CA MET A 503 9.46 21.27 21.05
C MET A 503 8.14 21.53 21.78
N ARG A 504 7.47 20.49 22.25
CA ARG A 504 6.26 20.60 23.09
C ARG A 504 6.33 19.67 24.30
N SER A 505 5.44 19.87 25.27
CA SER A 505 5.24 18.88 26.33
C SER A 505 4.84 17.55 25.71
N CYS A 506 5.44 16.46 26.18
CA CYS A 506 5.12 15.12 25.69
C CYS A 506 3.66 14.78 25.96
N LYS A 507 2.96 14.31 24.92
CA LYS A 507 1.55 13.93 24.98
C LYS A 507 1.41 12.45 25.31
N CYS A 508 0.36 12.10 26.04
CA CYS A 508 -0.12 10.72 26.19
C CYS A 508 0.95 9.73 26.67
N LEU A 509 1.80 10.15 27.60
CA LEU A 509 2.81 9.29 28.24
C LEU A 509 2.19 8.35 29.28
N GLN A 510 1.12 8.82 29.93
CA GLN A 510 0.26 8.10 30.88
C GLN A 510 -1.18 8.62 30.65
N GLY A 511 -2.22 7.78 30.80
CA GLY A 511 -3.63 8.20 30.80
C GLY A 511 -4.51 7.83 29.59
N ASN A 512 -5.71 8.43 29.55
CA ASN A 512 -6.94 8.09 28.81
C ASN A 512 -6.84 8.04 27.26
N SER A 513 -7.66 7.18 26.63
CA SER A 513 -7.75 6.88 25.19
C SER A 513 -8.19 8.07 24.30
N SER A 514 -8.67 9.14 24.93
CA SER A 514 -8.98 10.41 24.28
C SER A 514 -7.74 11.25 23.93
N CYS A 515 -6.58 10.95 24.53
CA CYS A 515 -5.34 11.69 24.26
C CYS A 515 -4.74 11.30 22.90
N ASP A 516 -4.36 12.31 22.09
CA ASP A 516 -3.79 12.12 20.75
C ASP A 516 -2.30 12.54 20.66
N PRO A 517 -1.36 11.58 20.60
CA PRO A 517 0.08 11.83 20.44
C PRO A 517 0.54 11.87 18.97
N ARG A 518 -0.33 11.72 17.97
CA ARG A 518 0.06 11.47 16.56
C ARG A 518 0.93 12.55 15.92
N SER A 519 0.84 13.81 16.37
CA SER A 519 1.71 14.90 15.93
C SER A 519 3.15 14.79 16.47
N GLN A 520 3.35 13.96 17.49
CA GLN A 520 4.65 13.68 18.12
C GLN A 520 5.22 12.33 17.69
N TRP A 521 4.55 11.63 16.76
CA TRP A 521 5.01 10.34 16.28
C TRP A 521 6.02 10.51 15.14
N PHE A 522 7.23 10.02 15.37
CA PHE A 522 8.31 9.97 14.40
C PHE A 522 8.94 8.58 14.40
N LYS A 523 9.06 7.97 13.23
CA LYS A 523 9.64 6.65 13.01
C LYS A 523 10.95 6.78 12.23
N LEU A 524 12.00 6.09 12.69
CA LEU A 524 13.29 6.02 12.01
C LEU A 524 13.29 4.90 10.95
N VAL A 525 12.85 5.24 9.75
CA VAL A 525 12.69 4.30 8.63
C VAL A 525 14.00 4.14 7.87
N THR A 526 14.35 2.90 7.48
CA THR A 526 15.48 2.65 6.59
C THR A 526 15.11 2.99 5.16
N SER A 527 15.91 3.80 4.47
CA SER A 527 15.73 4.10 3.05
C SER A 527 17.04 3.96 2.28
N SER A 528 16.98 3.38 1.08
CA SER A 528 18.07 3.34 0.10
C SER A 528 17.86 4.32 -1.07
N ARG A 529 16.83 5.17 -1.01
CA ARG A 529 16.49 6.13 -2.07
C ARG A 529 17.53 7.26 -2.14
N ARG A 530 17.95 7.62 -3.35
CA ARG A 530 18.78 8.80 -3.57
C ARG A 530 18.01 10.06 -3.17
N ARG A 531 18.70 10.95 -2.46
CA ARG A 531 18.12 12.23 -2.10
C ARG A 531 17.97 13.10 -3.34
N SER A 532 16.76 13.57 -3.61
CA SER A 532 16.53 14.61 -4.61
C SER A 532 17.06 15.95 -4.10
N LYS A 533 18.15 16.43 -4.68
CA LYS A 533 18.67 17.78 -4.43
C LYS A 533 17.82 18.76 -5.23
N SER A 534 17.36 19.84 -4.61
CA SER A 534 16.82 20.97 -5.38
C SER A 534 17.88 21.45 -6.36
N LYS A 535 17.51 21.76 -7.61
CA LYS A 535 18.40 22.52 -8.50
C LYS A 535 18.91 23.74 -7.70
N PRO A 536 20.23 23.98 -7.65
CA PRO A 536 20.75 25.10 -6.89
C PRO A 536 20.10 26.38 -7.42
N PHE A 537 19.60 27.22 -6.51
CA PHE A 537 19.15 28.58 -6.77
C PHE A 537 20.39 29.45 -7.05
N ILE A 538 21.10 29.17 -8.14
CA ILE A 538 22.08 30.08 -8.74
C ILE A 538 21.91 29.90 -10.26
N GLN A 539 20.84 30.46 -10.80
CA GLN A 539 20.88 30.93 -12.18
C GLN A 539 21.65 32.26 -12.13
N ILE A 540 22.96 32.19 -12.32
CA ILE A 540 23.67 33.36 -12.86
C ILE A 540 23.14 33.47 -14.29
N SER A 541 22.27 34.46 -14.50
CA SER A 541 21.87 34.86 -15.85
C SER A 541 23.14 35.23 -16.62
N PRO A 542 23.44 34.62 -17.79
CA PRO A 542 24.55 35.03 -18.64
C PRO A 542 24.30 36.38 -19.35
N TYR A 543 23.14 37.01 -19.13
CA TYR A 543 22.75 38.25 -19.78
C TYR A 543 22.53 39.36 -18.76
N SER A 544 23.65 39.88 -18.25
CA SER A 544 23.74 41.26 -17.78
C SER A 544 25.03 41.85 -18.36
N LYS A 545 24.93 42.25 -19.63
CA LYS A 545 25.87 43.17 -20.29
C LYS A 545 25.04 44.34 -20.79
N THR A 546 25.02 45.41 -20.00
CA THR A 546 24.69 46.82 -20.35
C THR A 546 24.55 47.50 -18.98
N PHE A 547 25.40 48.39 -18.49
CA PHE A 547 25.95 49.60 -19.09
C PHE A 547 27.23 49.97 -18.32
N LEU A 548 28.34 50.20 -19.01
CA LEU A 548 29.40 51.14 -18.60
C LEU A 548 30.40 51.24 -19.74
N GLN A 549 30.11 52.11 -20.71
CA GLN A 549 31.14 52.74 -21.51
C GLN A 549 30.69 54.17 -21.83
N LYS A 550 31.17 55.08 -21.00
CA LYS A 550 31.38 56.49 -21.36
C LYS A 550 32.34 56.52 -22.54
N ALA A 551 32.00 57.26 -23.59
CA ALA A 551 32.97 57.76 -24.55
C ALA A 551 32.91 59.30 -24.54
N LEU A 552 34.09 59.90 -24.44
CA LEU A 552 34.39 61.33 -24.57
C LEU A 552 34.44 61.73 -26.05
N SER A 553 34.07 63.00 -26.33
CA SER A 553 34.44 63.88 -27.48
C SER A 553 34.10 63.37 -28.90
N VAL A 554 33.58 64.15 -29.85
CA VAL A 554 33.59 65.61 -30.13
C VAL A 554 32.20 66.02 -30.60
#